data_AF-G3B3D9-F1
#
_entry.id   AF-G3B3D9-F1
#
_cell.length_a   1.000
_cell.length_b   1.000
_cell.length_c   1.000
_cell.angle_alpha   90.00
_cell.angle_beta   90.00
_cell.angle_gamma   90.00
#
_symmetry.space_group_name_H-M   'P 1'
#
loop_
_entity.id
_entity.type
_entity.pdbx_description
1 polymer ?
#
loop_
_entity_poly.entity_id
_entity_poly.type
_entity_poly.pdbx_seq_one_letter_code
_entity_poly.pdbx_strand_id
1 'polypeptide(L)'
;MTLVFTSLCVQMAILFVMVLPLPHVFRRRIVSLIDVLRSSSNFKIGVGFYSLILAMQFADCLQRLQKLDYMKTPYFTMSNIPGGPVGLTNEQLASKFYSQRNLYISGAVLYLELAIYTVGTILKKLVLKEDRLRATNLTQKFGSEQEEEAKYKQLLTVKDQEIAKVKAELETST
;
A
#
# COMPACT_ATOMS: atom_id res chain seq x y z
N MET A 1 18.62 -18.24 -2.42
CA MET A 1 17.87 -17.94 -1.18
C MET A 1 18.12 -16.53 -0.67
N THR A 2 19.35 -15.99 -0.74
CA THR A 2 19.64 -14.59 -0.35
C THR A 2 18.78 -13.56 -1.08
N LEU A 3 18.56 -13.71 -2.38
CA LEU A 3 17.69 -12.79 -3.13
C LEU A 3 16.24 -12.76 -2.61
N VAL A 4 15.64 -13.93 -2.38
CA VAL A 4 14.27 -14.04 -1.83
C VAL A 4 14.21 -13.44 -0.42
N PHE A 5 15.24 -13.67 0.39
CA PHE A 5 15.36 -13.09 1.71
C PHE A 5 15.48 -11.56 1.67
N THR A 6 16.31 -11.01 0.78
CA THR A 6 16.41 -9.56 0.59
C THR A 6 15.09 -8.97 0.11
N SER A 7 14.41 -9.63 -0.83
CA SER A 7 13.06 -9.23 -1.26
C SER A 7 12.07 -9.18 -0.11
N LEU A 8 12.12 -10.16 0.81
CA LEU A 8 11.29 -10.17 2.01
C LEU A 8 11.57 -8.94 2.88
N CYS A 9 12.83 -8.67 3.19
CA CYS A 9 13.21 -7.51 4.00
C CYS A 9 12.76 -6.19 3.36
N VAL A 10 12.93 -6.05 2.05
CA VAL A 10 12.50 -4.86 1.30
C VAL A 10 10.98 -4.71 1.35
N GLN A 11 10.23 -5.78 1.11
CA GLN A 11 8.76 -5.75 1.15
C GLN A 11 8.24 -5.42 2.54
N MET A 12 8.84 -5.98 3.60
CA MET A 12 8.51 -5.64 4.98
C MET A 12 8.72 -4.16 5.27
N ALA A 13 9.85 -3.59 4.84
CA ALA A 13 10.13 -2.16 5.03
C ALA A 13 9.12 -1.28 4.26
N ILE A 14 8.81 -1.62 3.02
CA ILE A 14 7.81 -0.91 2.20
C ILE A 14 6.44 -0.95 2.87
N LEU A 15 5.98 -2.15 3.27
CA LEU A 15 4.68 -2.33 3.90
C LEU A 15 4.60 -1.58 5.24
N PHE A 16 5.65 -1.63 6.05
CA PHE A 16 5.74 -0.89 7.30
C PHE A 16 5.56 0.63 7.07
N VAL A 17 6.27 1.19 6.09
CA VAL A 17 6.14 2.61 5.73
C VAL A 17 4.73 2.94 5.22
N MET A 18 4.09 2.04 4.47
CA MET A 18 2.72 2.29 3.98
C MET A 18 1.63 2.19 5.05
N VAL A 19 1.82 1.32 6.06
CA VAL A 19 0.84 1.10 7.13
C VAL A 19 0.92 2.18 8.21
N LEU A 20 2.10 2.78 8.41
CA LEU A 20 2.29 3.83 9.40
C LEU A 20 1.33 5.00 9.12
N PRO A 21 0.74 5.62 10.17
CA PRO A 21 -0.13 6.78 10.01
C PRO A 21 0.67 8.03 9.61
N LEU A 22 1.15 8.10 8.36
CA LEU A 22 1.89 9.26 7.88
C LEU A 22 0.96 10.46 7.63
N PRO A 23 1.48 11.69 7.77
CA PRO A 23 0.78 12.90 7.36
C PRO A 23 0.36 12.86 5.88
N HIS A 24 -0.77 13.49 5.57
CA HIS A 24 -1.40 13.49 4.24
C HIS A 24 -0.43 13.85 3.09
N VAL A 25 0.49 14.79 3.33
CA VAL A 25 1.48 15.22 2.33
C VAL A 25 2.37 14.06 1.87
N PHE A 26 2.84 13.24 2.80
CA PHE A 26 3.68 12.08 2.50
C PHE A 26 2.87 10.96 1.84
N ARG A 27 1.64 10.71 2.32
CA ARG A 27 0.76 9.71 1.70
C ARG A 27 0.49 10.02 0.23
N ARG A 28 0.24 11.29 -0.11
CA ARG A 28 0.03 11.74 -1.49
C ARG A 28 1.27 11.53 -2.36
N ARG A 29 2.47 11.79 -1.82
CA ARG A 29 3.75 11.53 -2.52
C ARG A 29 3.94 10.03 -2.78
N ILE A 30 3.72 9.18 -1.77
CA ILE A 30 3.83 7.72 -1.91
C ILE A 30 2.86 7.19 -2.97
N VAL A 31 1.58 7.60 -2.93
CA VAL A 31 0.58 7.18 -3.92
C VAL A 31 0.97 7.65 -5.33
N SER A 32 1.45 8.89 -5.47
CA SER A 32 1.92 9.41 -6.77
C SER A 32 3.11 8.62 -7.31
N LEU A 33 4.08 8.27 -6.47
CA LEU A 33 5.22 7.43 -6.86
C LEU A 33 4.77 6.04 -7.30
N ILE A 34 3.85 5.42 -6.57
CA ILE A 34 3.27 4.11 -6.91
C ILE A 34 2.53 4.18 -8.25
N ASP A 35 1.75 5.24 -8.47
CA ASP A 35 1.02 5.43 -9.73
C ASP A 35 1.97 5.64 -10.90
N VAL A 36 3.06 6.39 -10.74
CA VAL A 36 4.10 6.55 -11.77
C VAL A 36 4.77 5.21 -12.10
N LEU A 37 5.20 4.47 -11.08
CA LEU A 37 5.82 3.15 -11.26
C LEU A 37 4.87 2.17 -11.96
N ARG A 38 3.61 2.13 -11.49
CA ARG A 38 2.58 1.25 -12.04
C ARG A 38 2.09 1.72 -13.41
N SER A 39 2.23 2.99 -13.79
CA SER A 39 1.84 3.47 -15.12
C SER A 39 2.71 2.85 -16.21
N SER A 40 3.99 2.61 -15.91
CA SER A 40 4.92 2.03 -16.88
C SER A 40 4.58 0.56 -17.19
N SER A 41 4.38 0.26 -18.48
CA SER A 41 4.05 -1.11 -18.94
C SER A 41 5.18 -2.10 -18.59
N ASN A 42 6.43 -1.70 -18.83
CA ASN A 42 7.61 -2.53 -18.56
C ASN A 42 7.69 -2.98 -17.10
N PHE A 43 7.33 -2.12 -16.14
CA PHE A 43 7.33 -2.46 -14.73
C PHE A 43 6.21 -3.45 -14.38
N LYS A 44 5.01 -3.31 -14.97
CA LYS A 44 3.92 -4.29 -14.77
C LYS A 44 4.32 -5.68 -15.25
N ILE A 45 4.91 -5.77 -16.44
CA ILE A 45 5.40 -7.05 -16.97
C ILE A 45 6.49 -7.61 -16.04
N GLY A 46 7.44 -6.78 -15.61
CA GLY A 46 8.53 -7.20 -14.71
C GLY A 46 8.02 -7.75 -13.38
N VAL A 47 7.09 -7.05 -12.72
CA VAL A 47 6.49 -7.50 -11.45
C VAL A 47 5.68 -8.78 -11.65
N GLY A 48 4.88 -8.87 -12.72
CA GLY A 48 4.12 -10.09 -13.02
C GLY A 48 5.02 -11.31 -13.26
N PHE A 49 6.10 -11.14 -14.03
CA PHE A 49 7.07 -12.20 -14.28
C PHE A 49 7.82 -12.61 -13.01
N TYR A 50 8.24 -11.64 -12.20
CA TYR A 50 8.86 -11.89 -10.90
C TYR A 50 7.93 -12.67 -9.95
N SER A 51 6.67 -12.25 -9.85
CA SER A 51 5.66 -12.92 -9.02
C SER A 51 5.40 -14.36 -9.49
N LEU A 52 5.37 -14.59 -10.81
CA LEU A 52 5.24 -15.93 -11.39
C LEU A 52 6.42 -16.84 -11.01
N ILE A 53 7.66 -16.34 -11.09
CA ILE A 53 8.85 -17.09 -10.69
C ILE A 53 8.79 -17.45 -9.20
N LEU A 54 8.40 -16.51 -8.34
CA LEU A 54 8.24 -16.78 -6.90
C LEU A 54 7.15 -17.81 -6.64
N ALA A 55 6.03 -17.75 -7.35
CA ALA A 55 4.95 -18.72 -7.25
C ALA A 55 5.41 -20.13 -7.68
N MET A 56 6.18 -20.24 -8.77
CA MET A 56 6.79 -21.51 -9.16
C MET A 56 7.77 -22.02 -8.11
N GLN A 57 8.61 -21.15 -7.54
CA GLN A 57 9.55 -21.52 -6.48
C GLN A 57 8.83 -22.02 -5.22
N PHE A 58 7.74 -21.37 -4.86
CA PHE A 58 6.88 -21.79 -3.75
C PHE A 58 6.25 -23.16 -4.03
N ALA A 59 5.73 -23.38 -5.25
CA ALA A 59 5.17 -24.65 -5.67
C ALA A 59 6.22 -25.79 -5.69
N ASP A 60 7.43 -25.54 -6.18
CA ASP A 60 8.53 -26.51 -6.13
C ASP A 60 8.86 -26.90 -4.68
N CYS A 61 8.91 -25.93 -3.76
CA CYS A 61 9.14 -26.20 -2.34
C CYS A 61 7.99 -27.04 -1.73
N LEU A 62 6.73 -26.77 -2.09
CA LEU A 62 5.58 -27.57 -1.66
C LEU A 62 5.67 -29.00 -2.16
N GLN A 63 5.93 -29.19 -3.45
CA GLN A 63 6.01 -30.51 -4.07
C GLN A 63 7.16 -31.33 -3.47
N ARG A 64 8.33 -30.71 -3.22
CA ARG A 64 9.45 -31.35 -2.52
C ARG A 64 9.09 -31.79 -1.12
N LEU A 65 8.39 -30.94 -0.36
CA LEU A 65 7.98 -31.25 1.01
C LEU A 65 6.94 -32.37 1.05
N GLN A 66 5.95 -32.33 0.16
CA GLN A 66 4.96 -33.40 0.00
C GLN A 66 5.63 -34.73 -0.33
N LYS A 67 6.56 -34.75 -1.30
CA LYS A 67 7.30 -35.97 -1.67
C LYS A 67 8.09 -36.55 -0.50
N LEU A 68 8.73 -35.70 0.31
CA LEU A 68 9.46 -36.12 1.51
C LEU A 68 8.53 -36.69 2.60
N ASP A 69 7.32 -36.14 2.75
CA ASP A 69 6.34 -36.67 3.69
C ASP A 69 5.71 -37.99 3.20
N TYR A 70 5.46 -38.15 1.89
CA TYR A 70 5.03 -39.44 1.31
C TYR A 70 6.09 -40.54 1.44
N MET A 71 7.38 -40.20 1.40
CA MET A 71 8.47 -41.15 1.64
C MET A 71 8.56 -41.61 3.11
N LYS A 72 7.90 -40.88 4.04
CA LYS A 72 7.83 -41.22 5.47
C LYS A 72 6.68 -42.20 5.78
N THR A 73 5.74 -42.41 4.85
CA THR A 73 4.61 -43.33 5.05
C THR A 73 5.12 -44.78 5.19
N PRO A 74 4.68 -45.53 6.21
CA PRO A 74 5.25 -46.84 6.56
C PRO A 74 5.20 -47.90 5.44
N TYR A 75 4.35 -47.70 4.43
CA TYR A 75 4.24 -48.58 3.26
C TYR A 75 5.49 -48.58 2.37
N PHE A 76 6.25 -47.47 2.30
CA PHE A 76 7.45 -47.39 1.43
C PHE A 76 8.74 -47.75 2.17
N THR A 77 8.75 -47.62 3.51
CA THR A 77 9.86 -48.06 4.37
C THR A 77 9.90 -49.57 4.58
N MET A 78 8.86 -50.29 4.19
CA MET A 78 8.74 -51.74 4.35
C MET A 78 9.49 -52.53 3.26
N SER A 79 10.02 -51.86 2.23
CA SER A 79 10.42 -52.55 1.01
C SER A 79 11.82 -53.16 0.97
N ASN A 80 12.79 -52.98 1.90
CA ASN A 80 14.12 -53.57 1.65
C ASN A 80 15.09 -53.94 2.79
N ILE A 81 14.75 -53.94 4.09
CA ILE A 81 15.66 -54.53 5.12
C ILE A 81 14.86 -55.14 6.29
N PRO A 82 14.99 -56.45 6.58
CA PRO A 82 14.50 -57.01 7.83
C PRO A 82 15.47 -56.63 8.96
N GLY A 83 15.06 -55.74 9.89
CA GLY A 83 15.77 -55.60 11.17
C GLY A 83 15.92 -54.21 11.83
N GLY A 84 15.23 -53.13 11.42
CA GLY A 84 15.29 -51.89 12.21
C GLY A 84 14.35 -50.78 11.72
N PRO A 85 13.93 -49.85 12.61
CA PRO A 85 13.11 -48.71 12.22
C PRO A 85 13.96 -47.81 11.33
N VAL A 86 13.73 -47.86 10.01
CA VAL A 86 14.41 -46.99 9.06
C VAL A 86 13.84 -45.58 9.19
N GLY A 87 14.34 -44.85 10.19
CA GLY A 87 14.14 -43.40 10.31
C GLY A 87 14.77 -42.69 9.11
N LEU A 88 14.27 -41.49 8.78
CA LEU A 88 14.90 -40.62 7.77
C LEU A 88 16.39 -40.48 8.07
N THR A 89 17.23 -40.60 7.03
CA THR A 89 18.66 -40.36 7.19
C THR A 89 18.90 -38.90 7.60
N ASN A 90 20.01 -38.62 8.28
CA ASN A 90 20.36 -37.25 8.69
C ASN A 90 20.36 -36.27 7.50
N GLU A 91 20.75 -36.73 6.31
CA GLU A 91 20.73 -35.96 5.07
C GLU A 91 19.30 -35.64 4.60
N GLN A 92 18.39 -36.62 4.67
CA GLN A 92 16.98 -36.39 4.32
C GLN A 92 16.29 -35.46 5.32
N LEU A 93 16.66 -35.55 6.60
CA LEU A 93 16.17 -34.66 7.64
C LEU A 93 16.66 -33.23 7.40
N ALA A 94 17.94 -33.04 7.07
CA ALA A 94 18.50 -31.74 6.71
C ALA A 94 17.81 -31.15 5.47
N SER A 95 17.62 -31.96 4.41
CA SER A 95 16.91 -31.56 3.19
C SER A 95 15.46 -31.13 3.45
N LYS A 96 14.77 -31.79 4.39
CA LYS A 96 13.44 -31.38 4.85
C LYS A 96 13.47 -30.00 5.51
N PHE A 97 14.37 -29.76 6.44
CA PHE A 97 14.49 -28.46 7.11
C PHE A 97 14.80 -27.33 6.12
N TYR A 98 15.68 -27.57 5.14
CA TYR A 98 15.96 -26.58 4.10
C TYR A 98 14.73 -26.28 3.25
N SER A 99 14.00 -27.30 2.83
CA SER A 99 12.79 -27.13 2.02
C SER A 99 11.69 -26.41 2.79
N GLN A 100 11.49 -26.73 4.09
CA GLN A 100 10.56 -26.02 4.97
C GLN A 100 10.91 -24.54 5.11
N ARG A 101 12.16 -24.21 5.44
CA ARG A 101 12.60 -22.82 5.59
C ARG A 101 12.38 -22.02 4.30
N ASN A 102 12.77 -22.59 3.17
CA ASN A 102 12.64 -21.92 1.87
C ASN A 102 11.18 -21.76 1.45
N LEU A 103 10.32 -22.72 1.79
CA LEU A 103 8.86 -22.63 1.62
C LEU A 103 8.27 -21.45 2.42
N TYR A 104 8.61 -21.32 3.71
CA TYR A 104 8.06 -20.24 4.53
C TYR A 104 8.52 -18.87 4.05
N ILE A 105 9.81 -18.73 3.68
CA ILE A 105 10.34 -17.46 3.16
C ILE A 105 9.67 -17.09 1.83
N SER A 106 9.60 -18.02 0.87
CA SER A 106 8.94 -17.75 -0.42
C SER A 106 7.45 -17.45 -0.26
N GLY A 107 6.74 -18.18 0.60
CA GLY A 107 5.33 -17.92 0.91
C GLY A 107 5.11 -16.56 1.57
N ALA A 108 6.00 -16.15 2.48
CA ALA A 108 5.94 -14.83 3.12
C ALA A 108 6.14 -13.70 2.10
N VAL A 109 7.07 -13.84 1.14
CA VAL A 109 7.27 -12.84 0.07
C VAL A 109 6.02 -12.72 -0.82
N LEU A 110 5.41 -13.84 -1.21
CA LEU A 110 4.17 -13.80 -2.00
C LEU A 110 3.01 -13.16 -1.22
N TYR A 111 2.89 -13.47 0.07
CA TYR A 111 1.89 -12.87 0.93
C TYR A 111 2.09 -11.35 1.05
N LEU A 112 3.32 -10.89 1.27
CA LEU A 112 3.64 -9.47 1.37
C LEU A 112 3.43 -8.73 0.06
N GLU A 113 3.73 -9.36 -1.08
CA GLU A 113 3.44 -8.79 -2.41
C GLU A 113 1.95 -8.47 -2.57
N LEU A 114 1.08 -9.42 -2.19
CA LEU A 114 -0.38 -9.21 -2.17
C LEU A 114 -0.80 -8.14 -1.15
N ALA A 115 -0.19 -8.14 0.03
CA ALA A 115 -0.49 -7.17 1.08
C ALA A 115 -0.12 -5.75 0.66
N ILE A 116 1.05 -5.54 0.04
CA ILE A 116 1.48 -4.25 -0.53
C ILE A 116 0.49 -3.78 -1.59
N TYR A 117 0.06 -4.68 -2.49
CA TYR A 117 -0.96 -4.32 -3.49
C TYR A 117 -2.26 -3.85 -2.82
N THR A 118 -2.74 -4.61 -1.84
CA THR A 118 -3.99 -4.31 -1.12
C THR A 118 -3.90 -2.99 -0.36
N VAL A 119 -2.88 -2.82 0.49
CA VAL A 119 -2.63 -1.59 1.25
C VAL A 119 -2.45 -0.40 0.32
N GLY A 120 -1.75 -0.54 -0.81
CA GLY A 120 -1.61 0.52 -1.80
C GLY A 120 -2.94 0.97 -2.41
N THR A 121 -3.84 0.04 -2.72
CA THR A 121 -5.18 0.41 -3.22
C THR A 121 -6.02 1.12 -2.15
N ILE A 122 -5.93 0.67 -0.89
CA ILE A 122 -6.63 1.31 0.23
C ILE A 122 -6.08 2.71 0.46
N LEU A 123 -4.76 2.88 0.48
CA LEU A 123 -4.10 4.17 0.65
C LEU A 123 -4.47 5.15 -0.45
N LYS A 124 -4.51 4.70 -1.71
CA LYS A 124 -4.98 5.51 -2.85
C LYS A 124 -6.41 5.98 -2.66
N LYS A 125 -7.32 5.09 -2.26
CA LYS A 125 -8.72 5.45 -1.97
C LYS A 125 -8.82 6.43 -0.80
N LEU A 126 -7.99 6.27 0.22
CA LEU A 126 -7.97 7.15 1.39
C LEU A 126 -7.52 8.57 1.03
N VAL A 127 -6.41 8.71 0.30
CA VAL A 127 -5.90 10.01 -0.17
C VAL A 127 -6.92 10.69 -1.07
N LEU A 128 -7.52 9.97 -2.02
CA LEU A 128 -8.53 10.54 -2.91
C LEU A 128 -9.79 11.03 -2.17
N LYS A 129 -10.19 10.33 -1.10
CA LYS A 129 -11.30 10.77 -0.24
C LYS A 129 -10.92 12.01 0.57
N GLU A 130 -9.72 12.04 1.14
CA GLU A 130 -9.24 13.18 1.93
C GLU A 130 -9.05 14.42 1.05
N ASP A 131 -8.51 14.28 -0.16
CA ASP A 131 -8.38 15.35 -1.16
C ASP A 131 -9.75 15.94 -1.52
N ARG A 132 -10.77 15.10 -1.74
CA ARG A 132 -12.15 15.54 -2.02
C ARG A 132 -12.75 16.33 -0.86
N LEU A 133 -12.60 15.84 0.37
CA LEU A 133 -13.10 16.54 1.57
C LEU A 133 -12.43 17.90 1.75
N ARG A 134 -11.10 17.97 1.56
CA ARG A 134 -10.37 19.25 1.62
C ARG A 134 -10.82 20.21 0.51
N ALA A 135 -11.02 19.72 -0.71
CA ALA A 135 -11.52 20.54 -1.81
C ALA A 135 -12.92 21.10 -1.51
N THR A 136 -13.86 20.28 -1.02
CA THR A 136 -15.20 20.74 -0.63
C THR A 136 -15.15 21.77 0.51
N ASN A 137 -14.33 21.53 1.54
CA ASN A 137 -14.15 22.49 2.64
C ASN A 137 -13.56 23.81 2.16
N LEU A 138 -12.59 23.78 1.22
CA LEU A 138 -12.04 24.98 0.62
C LEU A 138 -13.11 25.72 -0.20
N THR A 139 -13.86 25.03 -1.07
CA THR A 139 -14.96 25.64 -1.84
C THR A 139 -16.01 26.27 -0.92
N GLN A 140 -16.37 25.60 0.17
CA GLN A 140 -17.31 26.14 1.15
C GLN A 140 -16.75 27.40 1.84
N LYS A 141 -15.46 27.40 2.19
CA LYS A 141 -14.80 28.54 2.83
C LYS A 141 -14.64 29.73 1.87
N PHE A 142 -14.25 29.48 0.63
CA PHE A 142 -14.20 30.50 -0.43
C PHE A 142 -15.59 31.06 -0.76
N GLY A 143 -16.63 30.21 -0.76
CA GLY A 143 -18.01 30.65 -0.94
C GLY A 143 -18.50 31.57 0.18
N SER A 144 -18.18 31.24 1.45
CA SER A 144 -18.50 32.11 2.59
C SER A 144 -17.70 33.41 2.58
N GLU A 145 -16.40 33.36 2.24
CA GLU A 145 -15.56 34.57 2.14
C GLU A 145 -16.03 35.50 1.01
N GLN A 146 -16.45 34.96 -0.15
CA GLN A 146 -17.05 35.76 -1.23
C GLN A 146 -18.39 36.37 -0.86
N GLU A 147 -19.26 35.65 -0.13
CA GLU A 147 -20.53 36.21 0.36
C GLU A 147 -20.32 37.33 1.39
N GLU A 148 -19.33 37.19 2.28
CA GLU A 148 -18.97 38.24 3.24
C GLU A 148 -18.38 39.47 2.54
N GLU A 149 -17.44 39.28 1.61
CA GLU A 149 -16.86 40.39 0.83
C GLU A 149 -17.92 41.16 0.00
N ALA A 150 -18.89 40.45 -0.58
CA ALA A 150 -19.99 41.07 -1.32
C ALA A 150 -20.89 41.92 -0.41
N LYS A 151 -21.19 41.44 0.81
CA LYS A 151 -21.97 42.21 1.81
C LYS A 151 -21.22 43.46 2.28
N TYR A 152 -19.93 43.35 2.56
CA TYR A 152 -19.13 44.51 2.99
C TYR A 152 -19.03 45.58 1.91
N LYS A 153 -18.88 45.19 0.63
CA LYS A 153 -18.91 46.15 -0.49
C LYS A 153 -20.23 46.88 -0.62
N GLN A 154 -21.36 46.18 -0.49
CA GLN A 154 -22.68 46.83 -0.50
C GLN A 154 -22.83 47.81 0.67
N LEU A 155 -22.39 47.43 1.87
CA LEU A 155 -22.45 48.31 3.04
C LEU A 155 -21.61 49.57 2.88
N LEU A 156 -20.41 49.46 2.29
CA LEU A 156 -19.56 50.61 1.95
C LEU A 156 -20.24 51.56 0.96
N THR A 157 -20.86 51.04 -0.10
CA THR A 157 -21.56 51.89 -1.08
C THR A 157 -22.76 52.63 -0.47
N VAL A 158 -23.47 52.01 0.47
CA VAL A 158 -24.58 52.65 1.18
C VAL A 158 -24.04 53.74 2.12
N LYS A 159 -22.96 53.45 2.86
CA LYS A 159 -22.29 54.41 3.76
C LYS A 159 -21.77 55.62 2.98
N ASP A 160 -21.16 55.42 1.82
CA ASP A 160 -20.67 56.52 0.97
C ASP A 160 -21.81 57.41 0.45
N GLN A 161 -22.95 56.81 0.10
CA GLN A 161 -24.16 57.56 -0.29
C GLN A 161 -24.75 58.36 0.88
N GLU A 162 -24.76 57.80 2.09
CA GLU A 162 -25.20 58.51 3.30
C GLU A 162 -24.27 59.69 3.63
N ILE A 163 -22.96 59.50 3.55
CA ILE A 163 -21.97 60.56 3.79
C ILE A 163 -22.12 61.69 2.75
N ALA A 164 -22.37 61.35 1.49
CA ALA A 164 -22.61 62.33 0.44
C ALA A 164 -23.90 63.15 0.68
N LYS A 165 -24.98 62.49 1.13
CA LYS A 165 -26.24 63.17 1.49
C LYS A 165 -26.06 64.10 2.68
N VAL A 166 -25.41 63.64 3.76
CA VAL A 166 -25.16 64.45 4.95
C VAL A 166 -24.27 65.66 4.64
N LYS A 167 -23.27 65.51 3.75
CA LYS A 167 -22.49 66.66 3.26
C LYS A 167 -23.34 67.69 2.51
N ALA A 168 -24.23 67.25 1.63
CA ALA A 168 -25.13 68.14 0.92
C ALA A 168 -26.11 68.89 1.86
N GLU A 169 -26.54 68.24 2.94
CA GLU A 169 -27.39 68.85 3.99
C GLU A 169 -26.64 69.88 4.85
N LEU A 170 -25.34 69.66 5.10
CA LEU A 170 -24.47 70.60 5.80
C LEU A 170 -24.14 71.84 4.96
N GLU A 171 -23.92 71.67 3.66
CA GLU A 171 -23.66 72.78 2.71
C GLU A 171 -24.90 73.65 2.46
N THR A 172 -26.11 73.13 2.72
CA THR A 172 -27.37 73.88 2.58
C THR A 172 -27.84 74.55 3.88
N SER A 173 -27.21 74.26 5.03
CA SER A 173 -27.54 74.84 6.34
C SER A 173 -26.59 75.95 6.80
N THR A 174 -25.70 76.45 5.92
CA THR A 174 -24.82 77.61 6.17
C THR A 174 -25.19 78.74 5.22
#